data_AF-A0A957QJY9-F1
#
_entry.id   AF-A0A957QJY9-F1
#
_cell.length_a   1.000
_cell.length_b   1.000
_cell.length_c   1.000
_cell.angle_alpha   90.00
_cell.angle_beta   90.00
_cell.angle_gamma   90.00
#
_symmetry.space_group_name_H-M   'P 1'
#
loop_
_entity.id
_entity.type
_entity.pdbx_description
1 polymer ?
#
loop_
_entity_poly.entity_id
_entity_poly.type
_entity_poly.pdbx_seq_one_letter_code
_entity_poly.pdbx_strand_id
1 'polypeptide(L)'
;YITTVTVAAGLEPGIHTVRLVADRGWEQWALRGFAVGYRPVASQPGPADWSLGLLALFSIMGLIVTIPRAGWPAWLAARSSWFRRLSNRLQLLLTALLGAIAALAGWLTWGQQAAGLYRRAGDLSQLTLTATAAAVFYVAPSFYIYMAALLLLFVLLYLRPAWGFALVAFSLPLYVLPKAMLGYRFSPVEFFILLAFLAALAHWLTIPAARHRLRWRRADGAVLAFLVIATASLWFTERLDVATNEWRVVILEPLLIYAAFRLIRPDERERAHILDGLVASGLMIALIGLGQYLTGQNLITAEGGLLRLRSIYGSPNNVALYFERILPFTLAFALVGHGWRRRAYGSATLVLGLAGLLTFSKGGLLLGFPVAIGVVLLLWLKGRGRRVWPWLLAGLVVGPAGLLVVQQIPALSGRLDILGVTSDFRVNLWQASLNMIRENPWWGVGLDNFLYAYRGRYILQAAWQEPNLNHPHNIILDYWTRLGIFGLLSGLWLWAELAGTAWRRWRATPAHPFALGLAGAVAAMLAHGLVDQSYFLVDLAGAFCLLLGLASSEN
;
A
#
# COMPACT_ATOMS: atom_id res chain seq x y z
N TYR A 1 -1.31 -25.67 -19.77
CA TYR A 1 -0.04 -26.44 -19.73
C TYR A 1 1.08 -25.54 -20.23
N ILE A 2 2.21 -25.47 -19.51
CA ILE A 2 3.41 -24.72 -19.94
C ILE A 2 4.47 -25.77 -20.23
N THR A 3 4.93 -25.85 -21.48
CA THR A 3 6.06 -26.69 -21.84
C THR A 3 7.29 -25.82 -21.96
N THR A 4 8.39 -26.23 -21.32
CA THR A 4 9.67 -25.57 -21.47
C THR A 4 10.45 -26.28 -22.57
N VAL A 5 10.84 -25.53 -23.61
CA VAL A 5 11.64 -26.05 -24.73
C VAL A 5 13.03 -25.45 -24.62
N THR A 6 14.06 -26.30 -24.57
CA THR A 6 15.46 -25.84 -24.57
C THR A 6 15.85 -25.47 -26.00
N VAL A 7 16.15 -24.19 -26.23
CA VAL A 7 16.50 -23.67 -27.56
C VAL A 7 18.00 -23.76 -27.85
N ALA A 8 18.85 -23.60 -26.82
CA ALA A 8 20.31 -23.75 -26.91
C ALA A 8 20.92 -24.06 -25.53
N ALA A 9 22.07 -24.72 -25.49
CA ALA A 9 22.84 -25.02 -24.28
C ALA A 9 24.36 -25.03 -24.58
N GLY A 10 25.19 -24.82 -23.55
CA GLY A 10 26.65 -24.88 -23.68
C GLY A 10 27.30 -23.70 -24.42
N LEU A 11 26.62 -22.55 -24.46
CA LEU A 11 27.14 -21.34 -25.11
C LEU A 11 28.23 -20.68 -24.25
N GLU A 12 29.28 -20.17 -24.91
CA GLU A 12 30.33 -19.39 -24.24
C GLU A 12 29.77 -18.06 -23.68
N PRO A 13 30.37 -17.48 -22.62
CA PRO A 13 29.95 -16.18 -22.10
C PRO A 13 30.02 -15.09 -23.18
N GLY A 14 28.88 -14.48 -23.51
CA GLY A 14 28.81 -13.46 -24.57
C GLY A 14 27.38 -13.07 -24.92
N ILE A 15 27.25 -12.14 -25.88
CA ILE A 15 25.95 -11.76 -26.43
C ILE A 15 25.55 -12.81 -27.47
N HIS A 16 24.43 -13.47 -27.24
CA HIS A 16 23.84 -14.43 -28.17
C HIS A 16 22.49 -13.91 -28.66
N THR A 17 22.26 -13.99 -29.97
CA THR A 17 21.02 -13.53 -30.59
C THR A 17 20.15 -14.72 -30.94
N VAL A 18 18.94 -14.78 -30.37
CA VAL A 18 17.91 -15.76 -30.77
C VAL A 18 16.85 -15.07 -31.63
N ARG A 19 16.58 -15.62 -32.82
CA ARG A 19 15.50 -15.15 -33.70
C ARG A 19 14.39 -16.19 -33.71
N LEU A 20 13.25 -15.84 -33.12
CA LEU A 20 12.04 -16.65 -33.14
C LEU A 20 11.11 -16.10 -34.21
N VAL A 21 10.77 -16.92 -35.20
CA VAL A 21 9.81 -16.57 -36.26
C VAL A 21 8.59 -17.46 -36.05
N ALA A 22 7.46 -16.85 -35.74
CA ALA A 22 6.20 -17.56 -35.71
C ALA A 22 5.70 -17.75 -37.16
N ASP A 23 5.49 -19.00 -37.56
CA ASP A 23 4.91 -19.32 -38.86
C ASP A 23 3.59 -20.09 -38.65
N ARG A 24 2.48 -19.43 -39.04
CA ARG A 24 1.06 -19.86 -38.95
C ARG A 24 0.54 -20.27 -37.56
N GLY A 25 -0.62 -19.71 -37.20
CA GLY A 25 -1.54 -20.30 -36.19
C GLY A 25 -1.69 -19.50 -34.90
N TRP A 26 -2.87 -18.90 -34.75
CA TRP A 26 -3.43 -18.54 -33.45
C TRP A 26 -3.84 -19.84 -32.72
N GLU A 27 -3.86 -19.83 -31.39
CA GLU A 27 -4.29 -20.96 -30.53
C GLU A 27 -3.36 -22.19 -30.41
N GLN A 28 -2.12 -22.20 -30.94
CA GLN A 28 -1.28 -23.39 -30.78
C GLN A 28 -0.16 -23.27 -29.73
N TRP A 29 0.62 -22.18 -29.67
CA TRP A 29 1.59 -21.97 -28.58
C TRP A 29 1.86 -20.47 -28.40
N ALA A 30 1.54 -19.90 -27.24
CA ALA A 30 1.97 -18.55 -26.89
C ALA A 30 3.34 -18.60 -26.21
N LEU A 31 4.36 -17.92 -26.75
CA LEU A 31 5.62 -17.70 -26.05
C LEU A 31 5.34 -16.88 -24.79
N ARG A 32 5.23 -17.55 -23.65
CA ARG A 32 4.94 -16.90 -22.37
C ARG A 32 6.15 -16.14 -21.82
N GLY A 33 7.34 -16.54 -22.22
CA GLY A 33 8.61 -15.94 -21.83
C GLY A 33 9.79 -16.81 -22.23
N PHE A 34 10.99 -16.27 -22.11
CA PHE A 34 12.23 -17.02 -22.20
C PHE A 34 13.02 -16.77 -20.91
N ALA A 35 13.81 -17.76 -20.51
CA ALA A 35 14.76 -17.62 -19.43
C ALA A 35 16.13 -18.05 -19.96
N VAL A 36 17.15 -17.25 -19.70
CA VAL A 36 18.54 -17.65 -19.91
C VAL A 36 19.05 -18.14 -18.57
N GLY A 37 19.27 -19.45 -18.48
CA GLY A 37 19.92 -20.04 -17.32
C GLY A 37 21.41 -19.71 -17.35
N TYR A 38 21.83 -18.64 -16.67
CA TYR A 38 23.23 -18.45 -16.33
C TYR A 38 23.51 -19.27 -15.07
N ARG A 39 24.38 -20.27 -15.16
CA ARG A 39 25.08 -20.77 -13.96
C ARG A 39 26.23 -19.80 -13.74
N PRO A 40 26.13 -18.83 -12.81
CA PRO A 40 27.30 -18.05 -12.47
C PRO A 40 28.42 -19.00 -12.11
N VAL A 41 29.60 -18.76 -12.69
CA VAL A 41 30.85 -19.26 -12.11
C VAL A 41 30.75 -18.91 -10.64
N ALA A 42 30.73 -19.93 -9.78
CA ALA A 42 30.56 -19.76 -8.34
C ALA A 42 31.43 -18.57 -7.91
N SER A 43 30.83 -17.51 -7.38
CA SER A 43 31.58 -16.38 -6.87
C SER A 43 32.50 -16.95 -5.80
N GLN A 44 33.81 -16.86 -6.05
CA GLN A 44 34.77 -17.21 -5.01
C GLN A 44 34.48 -16.30 -3.82
N PRO A 45 34.37 -16.85 -2.60
CA PRO A 45 34.02 -16.07 -1.42
C PRO A 45 34.98 -14.89 -1.27
N GLY A 46 34.42 -13.69 -1.07
CA GLY A 46 35.19 -12.47 -0.89
C GLY A 46 35.84 -12.41 0.50
N PRO A 47 36.75 -11.46 0.75
CA PRO A 47 37.43 -11.30 2.05
C PRO A 47 36.44 -11.16 3.22
N ALA A 48 35.29 -10.52 2.98
CA ALA A 48 34.20 -10.40 3.94
C ALA A 48 33.53 -11.75 4.27
N ASP A 49 33.34 -12.61 3.27
CA ASP A 49 32.76 -13.95 3.46
C ASP A 49 33.70 -14.86 4.25
N TRP A 50 35.01 -14.75 4.01
CA TRP A 50 36.03 -15.43 4.80
C TRP A 50 36.07 -14.92 6.24
N SER A 51 35.91 -13.61 6.46
CA SER A 51 35.87 -13.05 7.82
C SER A 51 34.65 -13.53 8.60
N LEU A 52 33.48 -13.66 7.95
CA LEU A 52 32.27 -14.24 8.53
C LEU A 52 32.42 -15.74 8.78
N GLY A 53 33.05 -16.47 7.86
CA GLY A 53 33.40 -17.88 8.01
C GLY A 53 34.33 -18.12 9.19
N LEU A 54 35.36 -17.29 9.35
CA LEU A 54 36.29 -17.35 10.48
C LEU A 54 35.60 -17.00 11.80
N LEU A 55 34.76 -15.97 11.83
CA LEU A 55 34.03 -15.57 13.03
C LEU A 55 33.01 -16.64 13.46
N ALA A 56 32.36 -17.30 12.50
CA ALA A 56 31.53 -18.48 12.75
C ALA A 56 32.37 -19.65 13.27
N LEU A 57 33.55 -19.92 12.68
CA LEU A 57 34.46 -20.97 13.12
C LEU A 57 34.94 -20.73 14.55
N PHE A 58 35.36 -19.51 14.88
CA PHE A 58 35.80 -19.12 16.24
C PHE A 58 34.65 -19.18 17.24
N SER A 59 33.43 -18.82 16.84
CA SER A 59 32.25 -18.95 17.70
C SER A 59 31.90 -20.42 17.97
N ILE A 60 31.99 -21.29 16.95
CA ILE A 60 31.80 -22.73 17.07
C ILE A 60 32.90 -23.36 17.93
N MET A 61 34.16 -22.97 17.74
CA MET A 61 35.27 -23.41 18.59
C MET A 61 35.09 -22.93 20.04
N GLY A 62 34.66 -21.68 20.23
CA GLY A 62 34.31 -21.14 21.55
C GLY A 62 33.21 -21.95 22.22
N LEU A 63 32.17 -22.34 21.48
CA LEU A 63 31.10 -23.23 21.94
C LEU A 63 31.63 -24.63 22.27
N ILE A 64 32.44 -25.24 21.40
CA ILE A 64 33.04 -26.57 21.61
C ILE A 64 33.97 -26.59 22.82
N VAL A 65 34.67 -25.48 23.11
CA VAL A 65 35.57 -25.35 24.27
C VAL A 65 34.79 -25.07 25.55
N THR A 66 33.69 -24.31 25.50
CA THR A 66 32.93 -23.90 26.69
C THR A 66 31.83 -24.90 27.09
N ILE A 67 31.19 -25.59 26.14
CA ILE A 67 30.12 -26.57 26.41
C ILE A 67 30.59 -27.73 27.31
N PRO A 68 31.76 -28.37 27.09
CA PRO A 68 32.24 -29.45 27.94
C PRO A 68 32.63 -28.96 29.34
N ARG A 69 33.08 -27.70 29.46
CA ARG A 69 33.54 -27.10 30.72
C ARG A 69 32.38 -26.68 31.64
N ALA A 70 31.17 -26.57 31.13
CA ALA A 70 29.99 -26.19 31.90
C ALA A 70 29.20 -27.39 32.48
N GLY A 71 29.75 -28.62 32.43
CA GLY A 71 29.17 -29.79 33.13
C GLY A 71 27.85 -30.33 32.57
N TRP A 72 27.34 -29.76 31.46
CA TRP A 72 26.10 -30.15 30.80
C TRP A 72 26.01 -31.63 30.39
N PRO A 73 27.08 -32.32 29.93
CA PRO A 73 26.98 -33.69 29.46
C PRO A 73 26.51 -34.67 30.55
N ALA A 74 26.98 -34.53 31.78
CA ALA A 74 26.56 -35.38 32.90
C ALA A 74 25.10 -35.09 33.33
N TRP A 75 24.72 -33.82 33.34
CA TRP A 75 23.38 -33.36 33.70
C TRP A 75 22.32 -33.70 32.63
N LEU A 76 22.65 -33.55 31.35
CA LEU A 76 21.79 -33.91 30.20
C LEU A 76 21.77 -35.42 29.96
N ALA A 77 22.87 -36.17 30.15
CA ALA A 77 22.87 -37.62 29.99
C ALA A 77 21.92 -38.30 30.99
N ALA A 78 21.88 -37.82 32.23
CA ALA A 78 20.97 -38.32 33.27
C ALA A 78 19.47 -38.07 32.96
N ARG A 79 19.14 -37.02 32.19
CA ARG A 79 17.74 -36.61 31.91
C ARG A 79 17.27 -36.81 30.46
N SER A 80 18.17 -37.00 29.50
CA SER A 80 17.86 -37.18 28.07
C SER A 80 17.39 -38.59 27.71
N SER A 81 17.54 -39.57 28.59
CA SER A 81 17.05 -40.94 28.37
C SER A 81 15.53 -41.00 28.25
N TRP A 82 14.81 -40.11 28.94
CA TRP A 82 13.36 -39.98 28.83
C TRP A 82 12.96 -39.25 27.54
N PHE A 83 13.63 -38.14 27.20
CA PHE A 83 13.33 -37.38 25.99
C PHE A 83 13.57 -38.20 24.71
N ARG A 84 14.65 -39.00 24.67
CA ARG A 84 14.97 -39.89 23.54
C ARG A 84 14.00 -41.06 23.37
N ARG A 85 13.19 -41.38 24.37
CA ARG A 85 12.10 -42.38 24.26
C ARG A 85 10.84 -41.83 23.58
N LEU A 86 10.76 -40.52 23.38
CA LEU A 86 9.62 -39.87 22.73
C LEU A 86 9.80 -39.90 21.20
N SER A 87 8.70 -39.95 20.46
CA SER A 87 8.73 -39.88 18.99
C SER A 87 9.27 -38.53 18.50
N ASN A 88 9.89 -38.50 17.32
CA ASN A 88 10.50 -37.27 16.75
C ASN A 88 9.52 -36.08 16.69
N ARG A 89 8.23 -36.33 16.41
CA ARG A 89 7.19 -35.29 16.41
C ARG A 89 6.96 -34.71 17.80
N LEU A 90 6.96 -35.56 18.83
CA LEU A 90 6.74 -35.15 20.22
C LEU A 90 7.96 -34.43 20.81
N GLN A 91 9.17 -34.82 20.39
CA GLN A 91 10.40 -34.11 20.71
C GLN A 91 10.41 -32.68 20.13
N LEU A 92 10.02 -32.54 18.86
CA LEU A 92 9.87 -31.23 18.20
C LEU A 92 8.82 -30.36 18.90
N LEU A 93 7.66 -30.92 19.23
CA LEU A 93 6.60 -30.23 19.96
C LEU A 93 7.06 -29.76 21.35
N LEU A 94 7.70 -30.64 22.14
CA LEU A 94 8.22 -30.29 23.46
C LEU A 94 9.32 -29.24 23.40
N THR A 95 10.20 -29.31 22.41
CA THR A 95 11.27 -28.32 22.22
C THR A 95 10.69 -26.96 21.85
N ALA A 96 9.73 -26.93 20.92
CA ALA A 96 9.02 -25.71 20.56
C ALA A 96 8.24 -25.12 21.75
N LEU A 97 7.57 -25.97 22.54
CA LEU A 97 6.83 -25.57 23.73
C LEU A 97 7.76 -24.99 24.81
N LEU A 98 8.88 -25.67 25.12
CA LEU A 98 9.87 -25.19 26.09
C LEU A 98 10.56 -23.91 25.63
N GLY A 99 10.87 -23.80 24.34
CA GLY A 99 11.38 -22.57 23.74
C GLY A 99 10.39 -21.41 23.83
N ALA A 100 9.10 -21.68 23.58
CA ALA A 100 8.03 -20.70 23.74
C ALA A 100 7.87 -20.28 25.21
N ILE A 101 7.91 -21.22 26.16
CA ILE A 101 7.85 -20.94 27.60
C ILE A 101 9.05 -20.10 28.05
N ALA A 102 10.27 -20.42 27.61
CA ALA A 102 11.46 -19.65 27.95
C ALA A 102 11.41 -18.23 27.39
N ALA A 103 10.95 -18.07 26.13
CA ALA A 103 10.72 -16.76 25.53
C ALA A 103 9.64 -15.96 26.27
N LEU A 104 8.53 -16.61 26.65
CA LEU A 104 7.44 -16.00 27.42
C LEU A 104 7.93 -15.58 28.82
N ALA A 105 8.70 -16.44 29.50
CA ALA A 105 9.25 -16.16 30.81
C ALA A 105 10.25 -15.00 30.77
N GLY A 106 11.15 -14.97 29.78
CA GLY A 106 12.05 -13.83 29.56
C GLY A 106 11.29 -12.53 29.27
N TRP A 107 10.23 -12.60 28.47
CA TRP A 107 9.36 -11.47 28.18
C TRP A 107 8.60 -10.96 29.41
N LEU A 108 8.05 -11.86 30.22
CA LEU A 108 7.35 -11.51 31.46
C LEU A 108 8.30 -10.94 32.53
N THR A 109 9.58 -11.37 32.53
CA THR A 109 10.56 -10.98 33.56
C THR A 109 11.24 -9.64 33.23
N TRP A 110 11.71 -9.45 31.99
CA TRP A 110 12.45 -8.25 31.59
C TRP A 110 11.70 -7.34 30.62
N GLY A 111 10.56 -7.77 30.07
CA GLY A 111 9.82 -7.00 29.07
C GLY A 111 9.35 -5.64 29.58
N GLN A 112 8.99 -5.50 30.86
CA GLN A 112 8.64 -4.20 31.44
C GLN A 112 9.85 -3.25 31.53
N GLN A 113 11.04 -3.76 31.85
CA GLN A 113 12.28 -2.97 31.95
C GLN A 113 12.79 -2.57 30.56
N ALA A 114 12.78 -3.52 29.61
CA ALA A 114 13.11 -3.26 28.20
C ALA A 114 12.11 -2.28 27.56
N ALA A 115 10.80 -2.43 27.82
CA ALA A 115 9.79 -1.46 27.42
C ALA A 115 10.02 -0.10 28.08
N GLY A 116 10.46 -0.05 29.34
CA GLY A 116 10.85 1.19 30.02
C GLY A 116 12.00 1.91 29.32
N LEU A 117 13.08 1.20 29.00
CA LEU A 117 14.25 1.75 28.28
C LEU A 117 13.88 2.19 26.85
N TYR A 118 13.14 1.35 26.12
CA TYR A 118 12.67 1.69 24.77
C TYR A 118 11.80 2.94 24.78
N ARG A 119 10.85 3.04 25.72
CA ARG A 119 9.99 4.23 25.88
C ARG A 119 10.78 5.50 26.19
N ARG A 120 11.92 5.40 26.88
CA ARG A 120 12.81 6.54 27.19
C ARG A 120 13.72 6.97 26.03
N ALA A 121 13.92 6.12 25.02
CA ALA A 121 14.80 6.43 23.88
C ALA A 121 14.29 7.56 22.97
N GLY A 122 13.06 8.04 23.18
CA GLY A 122 12.42 9.09 22.38
C GLY A 122 11.86 8.58 21.05
N ASP A 123 10.85 9.27 20.51
CA ASP A 123 10.14 8.83 19.29
C ASP A 123 11.08 8.66 18.09
N LEU A 124 12.03 9.58 17.90
CA LEU A 124 12.94 9.54 16.76
C LEU A 124 13.75 8.26 16.75
N SER A 125 14.31 7.85 17.89
CA SER A 125 15.10 6.61 18.00
C SER A 125 14.24 5.38 17.76
N GLN A 126 13.00 5.37 18.30
CA GLN A 126 12.06 4.25 18.13
C GLN A 126 11.63 4.10 16.66
N LEU A 127 11.27 5.20 16.00
CA LEU A 127 10.92 5.24 14.58
C LEU A 127 12.12 4.86 13.71
N THR A 128 13.32 5.36 14.02
CA THR A 128 14.55 5.02 13.28
C THR A 128 14.87 3.54 13.40
N LEU A 129 14.75 2.95 14.60
CA LEU A 129 14.97 1.53 14.80
C LEU A 129 13.92 0.67 14.08
N THR A 130 12.66 1.09 14.11
CA THR A 130 11.56 0.43 13.37
C THR A 130 11.80 0.48 11.86
N ALA A 131 12.14 1.65 11.32
CA ALA A 131 12.47 1.84 9.91
C ALA A 131 13.70 1.04 9.50
N THR A 132 14.73 0.98 10.36
CA THR A 132 15.95 0.19 10.12
C THR A 132 15.62 -1.30 10.07
N ALA A 133 14.84 -1.83 11.02
CA ALA A 133 14.41 -3.23 11.01
C ALA A 133 13.59 -3.56 9.76
N ALA A 134 12.66 -2.68 9.36
CA ALA A 134 11.88 -2.81 8.13
C ALA A 134 12.75 -2.79 6.86
N ALA A 135 13.76 -1.90 6.81
CA ALA A 135 14.71 -1.82 5.70
C ALA A 135 15.60 -3.06 5.60
N VAL A 136 16.12 -3.56 6.74
CA VAL A 136 16.88 -4.81 6.79
C VAL A 136 16.02 -5.97 6.32
N PHE A 137 14.77 -6.06 6.78
CA PHE A 137 13.83 -7.06 6.27
C PHE A 137 13.67 -6.97 4.75
N TYR A 138 13.46 -5.77 4.21
CA TYR A 138 13.24 -5.57 2.78
C TYR A 138 14.47 -5.99 1.95
N VAL A 139 15.66 -5.49 2.31
CA VAL A 139 16.89 -5.65 1.53
C VAL A 139 17.56 -7.02 1.73
N ALA A 140 17.46 -7.64 2.91
CA ALA A 140 18.20 -8.85 3.22
C ALA A 140 17.77 -10.05 2.34
N PRO A 141 18.69 -10.67 1.57
CA PRO A 141 18.35 -11.83 0.74
C PRO A 141 18.27 -13.13 1.56
N SER A 142 18.96 -13.19 2.70
CA SER A 142 19.03 -14.38 3.55
C SER A 142 17.75 -14.58 4.36
N PHE A 143 17.18 -15.79 4.29
CA PHE A 143 16.03 -16.24 5.07
C PHE A 143 16.15 -15.91 6.55
N TYR A 144 17.29 -16.25 7.14
CA TYR A 144 17.51 -16.08 8.57
C TYR A 144 17.58 -14.60 8.97
N ILE A 145 18.19 -13.76 8.14
CA ILE A 145 18.33 -12.33 8.42
C ILE A 145 16.99 -11.63 8.35
N TYR A 146 16.21 -11.85 7.28
CA TYR A 146 14.91 -11.20 7.19
C TYR A 146 13.91 -11.75 8.21
N MET A 147 14.02 -13.04 8.62
CA MET A 147 13.19 -13.59 9.69
C MET A 147 13.53 -12.98 11.05
N ALA A 148 14.82 -12.82 11.37
CA ALA A 148 15.26 -12.10 12.56
C ALA A 148 14.78 -10.64 12.55
N ALA A 149 14.83 -9.98 11.39
CA ALA A 149 14.32 -8.63 11.23
C ALA A 149 12.80 -8.54 11.42
N LEU A 150 12.02 -9.51 10.92
CA LEU A 150 10.57 -9.59 11.16
C LEU A 150 10.25 -9.80 12.65
N LEU A 151 10.99 -10.67 13.34
CA LEU A 151 10.81 -10.91 14.77
C LEU A 151 11.15 -9.66 15.59
N LEU A 152 12.27 -9.01 15.28
CA LEU A 152 12.64 -7.73 15.88
C LEU A 152 11.55 -6.69 15.62
N LEU A 153 11.07 -6.57 14.38
CA LEU A 153 10.03 -5.65 14.02
C LEU A 153 8.74 -5.92 14.81
N PHE A 154 8.30 -7.18 14.92
CA PHE A 154 7.16 -7.55 15.75
C PHE A 154 7.33 -7.09 17.20
N VAL A 155 8.51 -7.29 17.80
CA VAL A 155 8.80 -6.83 19.17
C VAL A 155 8.71 -5.30 19.27
N LEU A 156 9.31 -4.56 18.32
CA LEU A 156 9.28 -3.09 18.31
C LEU A 156 7.85 -2.55 18.17
N LEU A 157 7.06 -3.16 17.27
CA LEU A 157 5.66 -2.79 17.05
C LEU A 157 4.78 -3.19 18.23
N TYR A 158 5.03 -4.33 18.88
CA TYR A 158 4.32 -4.70 20.09
C TYR A 158 4.58 -3.67 21.21
N LEU A 159 5.82 -3.21 21.35
CA LEU A 159 6.20 -2.22 22.36
C LEU A 159 5.58 -0.86 22.08
N ARG A 160 5.42 -0.49 20.80
CA ARG A 160 4.80 0.78 20.35
C ARG A 160 3.97 0.56 19.07
N PRO A 161 2.70 0.15 19.20
CA PRO A 161 1.87 -0.20 18.04
C PRO A 161 1.64 0.98 17.08
N ALA A 162 1.67 2.22 17.58
CA ALA A 162 1.56 3.42 16.76
C ALA A 162 2.59 3.50 15.62
N TRP A 163 3.82 3.02 15.86
CA TRP A 163 4.88 2.99 14.84
C TRP A 163 4.60 1.96 13.74
N GLY A 164 3.78 0.94 14.03
CA GLY A 164 3.30 0.01 13.03
C GLY A 164 2.41 0.69 12.02
N PHE A 165 1.52 1.58 12.46
CA PHE A 165 0.69 2.39 11.57
C PHE A 165 1.50 3.38 10.74
N ALA A 166 2.52 4.01 11.32
CA ALA A 166 3.42 4.91 10.59
C ALA A 166 4.21 4.14 9.51
N LEU A 167 4.69 2.94 9.83
CA LEU A 167 5.35 2.05 8.87
C LEU A 167 4.40 1.59 7.75
N VAL A 168 3.17 1.20 8.10
CA VAL A 168 2.14 0.85 7.11
C VAL A 168 1.85 2.03 6.21
N ALA A 169 1.62 3.22 6.77
CA ALA A 169 1.39 4.46 6.00
C ALA A 169 2.53 4.74 5.01
N PHE A 170 3.77 4.60 5.48
CA PHE A 170 4.96 4.79 4.65
C PHE A 170 5.08 3.76 3.52
N SER A 171 4.70 2.52 3.78
CA SER A 171 4.92 1.38 2.88
C SER A 171 3.78 1.10 1.90
N LEU A 172 2.64 1.80 2.01
CA LEU A 172 1.51 1.66 1.08
C LEU A 172 1.91 1.58 -0.40
N PRO A 173 2.73 2.49 -0.96
CA PRO A 173 3.03 2.48 -2.39
C PRO A 173 4.03 1.37 -2.77
N LEU A 174 4.69 0.73 -1.80
CA LEU A 174 5.70 -0.30 -2.04
C LEU A 174 5.07 -1.64 -2.47
N TYR A 175 3.74 -1.73 -2.61
CA TYR A 175 3.08 -2.94 -3.11
C TYR A 175 3.50 -3.34 -4.52
N VAL A 176 3.94 -2.38 -5.34
CA VAL A 176 4.47 -2.62 -6.68
C VAL A 176 5.91 -3.16 -6.67
N LEU A 177 6.59 -3.16 -5.52
CA LEU A 177 7.97 -3.61 -5.35
C LEU A 177 8.02 -4.86 -4.46
N PRO A 178 7.65 -6.04 -4.98
CA PRO A 178 7.60 -7.25 -4.19
C PRO A 178 8.99 -7.74 -3.81
N LYS A 179 9.09 -8.27 -2.60
CA LYS A 179 10.27 -8.98 -2.10
C LYS A 179 10.17 -10.46 -2.46
N ALA A 180 11.27 -11.02 -2.98
CA ALA A 180 11.39 -12.45 -3.19
C ALA A 180 11.61 -13.19 -1.86
N MET A 181 10.82 -14.23 -1.59
CA MET A 181 10.95 -15.10 -0.42
C MET A 181 10.55 -16.52 -0.76
N LEU A 182 11.40 -17.49 -0.44
CA LEU A 182 11.10 -18.92 -0.59
C LEU A 182 10.58 -19.31 -1.99
N GLY A 183 11.07 -18.64 -3.05
CA GLY A 183 10.62 -18.86 -4.44
C GLY A 183 9.35 -18.10 -4.85
N TYR A 184 8.71 -17.38 -3.93
CA TYR A 184 7.54 -16.53 -4.18
C TYR A 184 7.88 -15.03 -4.09
N ARG A 185 6.93 -14.18 -4.47
CA ARG A 185 7.04 -12.73 -4.43
C ARG A 185 5.88 -12.15 -3.63
N PHE A 186 6.19 -11.39 -2.60
CA PHE A 186 5.20 -10.82 -1.68
C PHE A 186 5.45 -9.33 -1.53
N SER A 187 4.40 -8.52 -1.46
CA SER A 187 4.59 -7.11 -1.16
C SER A 187 5.01 -6.90 0.30
N PRO A 188 5.99 -6.02 0.56
CA PRO A 188 6.35 -5.62 1.93
C PRO A 188 5.18 -5.06 2.74
N VAL A 189 4.24 -4.35 2.09
CA VAL A 189 3.09 -3.75 2.79
C VAL A 189 2.20 -4.81 3.42
N GLU A 190 2.04 -5.97 2.77
CA GLU A 190 1.21 -7.08 3.26
C GLU A 190 1.76 -7.56 4.61
N PHE A 191 3.09 -7.76 4.69
CA PHE A 191 3.75 -8.14 5.94
C PHE A 191 3.65 -7.06 7.00
N PHE A 192 3.82 -5.80 6.65
CA PHE A 192 3.77 -4.71 7.62
C PHE A 192 2.36 -4.49 8.16
N ILE A 193 1.31 -4.64 7.34
CA ILE A 193 -0.09 -4.61 7.80
C ILE A 193 -0.35 -5.76 8.76
N LEU A 194 0.02 -6.99 8.38
CA LEU A 194 -0.17 -8.17 9.22
C LEU A 194 0.60 -8.06 10.55
N LEU A 195 1.88 -7.66 10.50
CA LEU A 195 2.68 -7.45 11.70
C LEU A 195 2.12 -6.34 12.59
N ALA A 196 1.72 -5.21 12.02
CA ALA A 196 1.12 -4.11 12.77
C ALA A 196 -0.19 -4.55 13.44
N PHE A 197 -1.05 -5.28 12.73
CA PHE A 197 -2.29 -5.82 13.29
C PHE A 197 -2.03 -6.84 14.39
N LEU A 198 -1.15 -7.82 14.16
CA LEU A 198 -0.81 -8.85 15.15
C LEU A 198 -0.14 -8.25 16.39
N ALA A 199 0.76 -7.28 16.20
CA ALA A 199 1.39 -6.54 17.30
C ALA A 199 0.36 -5.72 18.08
N ALA A 200 -0.56 -5.04 17.40
CA ALA A 200 -1.65 -4.30 18.03
C ALA A 200 -2.60 -5.20 18.82
N LEU A 201 -2.98 -6.35 18.25
CA LEU A 201 -3.82 -7.35 18.91
C LEU A 201 -3.11 -7.94 20.12
N ALA A 202 -1.84 -8.35 19.98
CA ALA A 202 -1.05 -8.86 21.08
C ALA A 202 -0.93 -7.82 22.20
N HIS A 203 -0.58 -6.56 21.88
CA HIS A 203 -0.50 -5.47 22.84
C HIS A 203 -1.82 -5.24 23.60
N TRP A 204 -2.94 -5.20 22.89
CA TRP A 204 -4.27 -5.06 23.49
C TRP A 204 -4.65 -6.26 24.36
N LEU A 205 -4.28 -7.48 23.96
CA LEU A 205 -4.55 -8.68 24.75
C LEU A 205 -3.65 -8.80 25.98
N THR A 206 -2.41 -8.32 25.97
CA THR A 206 -1.46 -8.60 27.07
C THR A 206 -1.30 -7.46 28.06
N ILE A 207 -1.64 -6.21 27.70
CA ILE A 207 -1.45 -5.04 28.56
C ILE A 207 -2.81 -4.60 29.12
N PRO A 208 -3.11 -4.86 30.41
CA PRO A 208 -4.40 -4.51 31.00
C PRO A 208 -4.74 -3.02 30.89
N ALA A 209 -3.74 -2.14 31.00
CA ALA A 209 -3.92 -0.70 30.85
C ALA A 209 -4.29 -0.26 29.42
N ALA A 210 -3.99 -1.06 28.40
CA ALA A 210 -4.35 -0.78 27.01
C ALA A 210 -5.75 -1.30 26.65
N ARG A 211 -6.29 -2.25 27.45
CA ARG A 211 -7.62 -2.81 27.25
C ARG A 211 -8.68 -1.77 27.57
N HIS A 212 -9.51 -1.50 26.58
CA HIS A 212 -10.67 -0.64 26.71
C HIS A 212 -11.88 -1.32 26.10
N ARG A 213 -13.09 -0.93 26.53
CA ARG A 213 -14.32 -1.49 25.97
C ARG A 213 -14.49 -1.02 24.52
N LEU A 214 -14.50 -1.98 23.60
CA LEU A 214 -14.80 -1.73 22.20
C LEU A 214 -16.30 -1.43 22.08
N ARG A 215 -16.63 -0.14 21.89
CA ARG A 215 -18.00 0.30 21.62
C ARG A 215 -18.25 0.25 20.12
N TRP A 216 -19.33 -0.40 19.73
CA TRP A 216 -19.76 -0.45 18.33
C TRP A 216 -19.99 0.95 17.78
N ARG A 217 -19.41 1.24 16.61
CA ARG A 217 -19.61 2.49 15.87
C ARG A 217 -20.25 2.18 14.53
N ARG A 218 -20.92 3.16 13.93
CA ARG A 218 -21.51 3.00 12.59
C ARG A 218 -20.48 2.58 11.53
N ALA A 219 -19.26 3.13 11.61
CA ALA A 219 -18.14 2.71 10.78
C ALA A 219 -17.77 1.22 10.93
N ASP A 220 -17.96 0.60 12.10
CA ASP A 220 -17.76 -0.85 12.26
C ASP A 220 -18.78 -1.65 11.50
N GLY A 221 -20.04 -1.19 11.51
CA GLY A 221 -21.11 -1.77 10.70
C GLY A 221 -20.82 -1.69 9.22
N ALA A 222 -20.35 -0.55 8.72
CA ALA A 222 -19.97 -0.37 7.33
C ALA A 222 -18.79 -1.28 6.92
N VAL A 223 -17.75 -1.33 7.75
CA VAL A 223 -16.57 -2.20 7.54
C VAL A 223 -16.96 -3.68 7.54
N LEU A 224 -17.75 -4.11 8.52
CA LEU A 224 -18.18 -5.50 8.60
C LEU A 224 -19.11 -5.88 7.45
N ALA A 225 -20.08 -5.02 7.10
CA ALA A 225 -20.98 -5.26 5.98
C ALA A 225 -20.19 -5.38 4.67
N PHE A 226 -19.25 -4.48 4.42
CA PHE A 226 -18.41 -4.53 3.23
C PHE A 226 -17.54 -5.80 3.19
N LEU A 227 -16.91 -6.18 4.30
CA LEU A 227 -16.13 -7.42 4.39
C LEU A 227 -16.99 -8.66 4.12
N VAL A 228 -18.16 -8.75 4.75
CA VAL A 228 -19.08 -9.88 4.59
C VAL A 228 -19.56 -9.99 3.14
N ILE A 229 -19.95 -8.86 2.52
CA ILE A 229 -20.43 -8.84 1.13
C ILE A 229 -19.30 -9.16 0.16
N ALA A 230 -18.11 -8.58 0.34
CA ALA A 230 -16.95 -8.89 -0.49
C ALA A 230 -16.54 -10.37 -0.36
N THR A 231 -16.62 -10.94 0.84
CA THR A 231 -16.36 -12.37 1.05
C THR A 231 -17.44 -13.23 0.39
N ALA A 232 -18.71 -12.85 0.53
CA ALA A 232 -19.83 -13.56 -0.10
C ALA A 232 -19.75 -13.52 -1.64
N SER A 233 -19.23 -12.44 -2.22
CA SER A 233 -19.05 -12.32 -3.68
C SER A 233 -18.13 -13.40 -4.28
N LEU A 234 -17.24 -14.01 -3.48
CA LEU A 234 -16.34 -15.07 -3.92
C LEU A 234 -17.08 -16.33 -4.37
N TRP A 235 -18.30 -16.59 -3.89
CA TRP A 235 -19.11 -17.72 -4.35
C TRP A 235 -19.71 -17.51 -5.75
N PHE A 236 -19.72 -16.27 -6.23
CA PHE A 236 -20.39 -15.87 -7.47
C PHE A 236 -19.41 -15.43 -8.56
N THR A 237 -18.10 -15.62 -8.35
CA THR A 237 -17.06 -15.22 -9.31
C THR A 237 -16.64 -16.40 -10.20
N GLU A 238 -16.40 -16.14 -11.49
CA GLU A 238 -15.91 -17.16 -12.43
C GLU A 238 -14.45 -17.55 -12.15
N ARG A 239 -13.61 -16.55 -11.82
CA ARG A 239 -12.18 -16.73 -11.58
C ARG A 239 -11.84 -16.52 -10.12
N LEU A 240 -11.99 -17.58 -9.33
CA LEU A 240 -11.68 -17.58 -7.90
C LEU A 240 -10.18 -17.39 -7.61
N ASP A 241 -9.31 -17.80 -8.54
CA ASP A 241 -7.85 -17.68 -8.43
C ASP A 241 -7.38 -16.23 -8.32
N VAL A 242 -8.01 -15.31 -9.06
CA VAL A 242 -7.72 -13.87 -9.01
C VAL A 242 -8.54 -13.15 -7.95
N ALA A 243 -9.82 -13.54 -7.79
CA ALA A 243 -10.73 -12.91 -6.85
C ALA A 243 -10.27 -13.05 -5.39
N THR A 244 -9.74 -14.23 -5.02
CA THR A 244 -9.20 -14.45 -3.66
C THR A 244 -7.96 -13.60 -3.38
N ASN A 245 -7.12 -13.36 -4.38
CA ASN A 245 -5.97 -12.48 -4.23
C ASN A 245 -6.40 -11.03 -4.02
N GLU A 246 -7.30 -10.50 -4.84
CA GLU A 246 -7.80 -9.13 -4.66
C GLU A 246 -8.60 -8.98 -3.36
N TRP A 247 -9.45 -9.95 -3.00
CA TRP A 247 -10.12 -9.96 -1.69
C TRP A 247 -9.12 -9.82 -0.54
N ARG A 248 -8.03 -10.58 -0.57
CA ARG A 248 -7.01 -10.53 0.49
C ARG A 248 -6.32 -9.17 0.55
N VAL A 249 -5.79 -8.69 -0.57
CA VAL A 249 -4.89 -7.52 -0.61
C VAL A 249 -5.60 -6.16 -0.70
N VAL A 250 -6.85 -6.12 -1.17
CA VAL A 250 -7.64 -4.88 -1.36
C VAL A 250 -8.82 -4.79 -0.40
N ILE A 251 -9.31 -5.90 0.14
CA ILE A 251 -10.42 -5.90 1.12
C ILE A 251 -9.90 -6.23 2.52
N LEU A 252 -9.45 -7.46 2.75
CA LEU A 252 -9.12 -7.95 4.09
C LEU A 252 -7.99 -7.12 4.73
N GLU A 253 -6.84 -7.03 4.07
CA GLU A 253 -5.65 -6.36 4.61
C GLU A 253 -5.88 -4.87 4.92
N PRO A 254 -6.45 -4.05 4.02
CA PRO A 254 -6.81 -2.67 4.35
C PRO A 254 -7.77 -2.57 5.54
N LEU A 255 -8.76 -3.45 5.66
CA LEU A 255 -9.68 -3.44 6.80
C LEU A 255 -9.00 -3.85 8.12
N LEU A 256 -7.93 -4.64 8.08
CA LEU A 256 -7.09 -4.91 9.25
C LEU A 256 -6.39 -3.64 9.76
N ILE A 257 -6.06 -2.68 8.88
CA ILE A 257 -5.54 -1.36 9.30
C ILE A 257 -6.59 -0.65 10.17
N TYR A 258 -7.83 -0.57 9.70
CA TYR A 258 -8.93 0.02 10.47
C TYR A 258 -9.16 -0.72 11.80
N ALA A 259 -9.18 -2.06 11.77
CA ALA A 259 -9.35 -2.87 12.97
C ALA A 259 -8.23 -2.63 14.00
N ALA A 260 -6.97 -2.53 13.56
CA ALA A 260 -5.85 -2.24 14.45
C ALA A 260 -5.93 -0.83 15.07
N PHE A 261 -6.41 0.18 14.33
CA PHE A 261 -6.72 1.50 14.90
C PHE A 261 -7.77 1.45 16.01
N ARG A 262 -8.77 0.55 15.89
CA ARG A 262 -9.79 0.33 16.91
C ARG A 262 -9.22 -0.28 18.19
N LEU A 263 -8.17 -1.09 18.09
CA LEU A 263 -7.53 -1.74 19.23
C LEU A 263 -6.60 -0.81 20.02
N ILE A 264 -5.86 0.07 19.35
CA ILE A 264 -4.79 0.86 20.00
C ILE A 264 -5.21 2.28 20.38
N ARG A 265 -6.06 2.94 19.59
CA ARG A 265 -6.41 4.37 19.75
C ARG A 265 -5.19 5.28 19.95
N PRO A 266 -4.39 5.52 18.88
CA PRO A 266 -3.21 6.38 18.98
C PRO A 266 -3.55 7.79 19.45
N ASP A 267 -2.68 8.38 20.28
CA ASP A 267 -2.84 9.75 20.77
C ASP A 267 -2.57 10.80 19.67
N GLU A 268 -2.79 12.10 19.95
CA GLU A 268 -2.58 13.16 18.96
C GLU A 268 -1.16 13.20 18.38
N ARG A 269 -0.15 12.92 19.20
CA ARG A 269 1.26 12.95 18.79
C ARG A 269 1.57 11.74 17.92
N GLU A 270 1.11 10.56 18.31
CA GLU A 270 1.22 9.33 17.52
C GLU A 270 0.49 9.47 16.17
N ARG A 271 -0.72 10.03 16.16
CA ARG A 271 -1.46 10.33 14.92
C ARG A 271 -0.69 11.26 13.98
N ALA A 272 -0.04 12.28 14.53
CA ALA A 272 0.79 13.19 13.74
C ALA A 272 1.96 12.46 13.07
N HIS A 273 2.62 11.52 13.76
CA HIS A 273 3.67 10.69 13.19
C HIS A 273 3.17 9.68 12.14
N ILE A 274 1.97 9.13 12.33
CA ILE A 274 1.34 8.27 11.32
C ILE A 274 1.08 9.06 10.03
N LEU A 275 0.59 10.30 10.18
CA LEU A 275 0.44 11.21 9.05
C LEU A 275 1.80 11.59 8.44
N ASP A 276 2.83 11.81 9.25
CA ASP A 276 4.20 12.05 8.76
C ASP A 276 4.69 10.85 7.93
N GLY A 277 4.37 9.62 8.31
CA GLY A 277 4.66 8.42 7.53
C GLY A 277 3.99 8.43 6.16
N LEU A 278 2.72 8.84 6.08
CA LEU A 278 1.98 9.00 4.82
C LEU A 278 2.53 10.17 3.97
N VAL A 279 3.00 11.26 4.59
CA VAL A 279 3.64 12.36 3.85
C VAL A 279 5.02 11.93 3.33
N ALA A 280 5.78 11.19 4.15
CA ALA A 280 7.09 10.67 3.79
C ALA A 280 7.02 9.67 2.62
N SER A 281 5.97 8.84 2.55
CA SER A 281 5.76 7.98 1.37
C SER A 281 5.47 8.79 0.11
N GLY A 282 4.58 9.78 0.19
CA GLY A 282 4.32 10.68 -0.94
C GLY A 282 5.58 11.39 -1.42
N LEU A 283 6.38 11.91 -0.49
CA LEU A 283 7.67 12.53 -0.79
C LEU A 283 8.64 11.55 -1.45
N MET A 284 8.75 10.31 -0.95
CA MET A 284 9.58 9.27 -1.57
C MET A 284 9.15 9.05 -3.03
N ILE A 285 7.85 8.86 -3.29
CA ILE A 285 7.32 8.66 -4.64
C ILE A 285 7.59 9.87 -5.54
N ALA A 286 7.41 11.09 -5.03
CA ALA A 286 7.67 12.32 -5.76
C ALA A 286 9.15 12.50 -6.08
N LEU A 287 10.05 12.29 -5.12
CA LEU A 287 11.49 12.47 -5.32
C LEU A 287 12.06 11.42 -6.28
N ILE A 288 11.64 10.16 -6.18
CA ILE A 288 12.00 9.12 -7.15
C ILE A 288 11.52 9.51 -8.55
N GLY A 289 10.26 9.94 -8.67
CA GLY A 289 9.68 10.34 -9.95
C GLY A 289 10.35 11.58 -10.56
N LEU A 290 10.69 12.58 -9.75
CA LEU A 290 11.39 13.78 -10.21
C LEU A 290 12.82 13.45 -10.64
N GLY A 291 13.53 12.60 -9.90
CA GLY A 291 14.85 12.11 -10.31
C GLY A 291 14.81 11.34 -11.64
N GLN A 292 13.80 10.47 -11.82
CA GLN A 292 13.54 9.77 -13.07
C GLN A 292 13.23 10.75 -14.23
N TYR A 293 12.44 11.78 -13.96
CA TYR A 293 12.13 12.83 -14.94
C TYR A 293 13.37 13.60 -15.38
N LEU A 294 14.22 14.02 -14.44
CA LEU A 294 15.46 14.74 -14.72
C LEU A 294 16.49 13.90 -15.49
N THR A 295 16.50 12.59 -15.27
CA THR A 295 17.44 11.66 -15.92
C THR A 295 16.90 11.04 -17.21
N GLY A 296 15.65 11.34 -17.59
CA GLY A 296 15.00 10.73 -18.75
C GLY A 296 14.69 9.23 -18.59
N GLN A 297 14.74 8.70 -17.37
CA GLN A 297 14.59 7.27 -17.09
C GLN A 297 13.17 6.93 -16.66
N ASN A 298 12.69 5.74 -17.05
CA ASN A 298 11.42 5.18 -16.57
C ASN A 298 10.20 6.08 -16.82
N LEU A 299 10.23 6.92 -17.86
CA LEU A 299 9.14 7.80 -18.26
C LEU A 299 8.24 7.12 -19.29
N ILE A 300 6.97 7.49 -19.29
CA ILE A 300 6.04 7.09 -20.36
C ILE A 300 5.84 8.29 -21.27
N THR A 301 6.21 8.12 -22.54
CA THR A 301 5.80 9.03 -23.60
C THR A 301 4.31 8.85 -23.81
N ALA A 302 3.58 9.94 -23.79
CA ALA A 302 2.19 9.91 -24.18
C ALA A 302 2.03 10.64 -25.54
N GLU A 303 0.87 10.54 -26.22
CA GLU A 303 0.57 11.24 -27.49
C GLU A 303 1.11 12.70 -27.57
N GLY A 304 1.57 13.15 -28.74
CA GLY A 304 2.23 14.47 -28.84
C GLY A 304 3.61 14.56 -28.16
N GLY A 305 4.19 13.45 -27.69
CA GLY A 305 5.61 13.36 -27.33
C GLY A 305 5.98 13.82 -25.92
N LEU A 306 5.02 14.24 -25.09
CA LEU A 306 5.29 14.64 -23.71
C LEU A 306 5.63 13.45 -22.81
N LEU A 307 6.69 13.64 -22.02
CA LEU A 307 7.14 12.69 -21.02
C LEU A 307 6.30 12.82 -19.76
N ARG A 308 5.85 11.68 -19.20
CA ARG A 308 5.03 11.63 -17.99
C ARG A 308 5.78 10.95 -16.85
N LEU A 309 5.72 11.59 -15.68
CA LEU A 309 6.25 11.05 -14.43
C LEU A 309 5.33 9.92 -13.93
N ARG A 310 5.88 8.69 -13.83
CA ARG A 310 5.18 7.53 -13.23
C ARG A 310 5.81 6.98 -11.96
N SER A 311 7.02 7.43 -11.60
CA SER A 311 7.76 6.92 -10.43
C SER A 311 7.83 5.38 -10.46
N ILE A 312 7.57 4.70 -9.34
CA ILE A 312 7.58 3.23 -9.24
C ILE A 312 6.32 2.56 -9.82
N TYR A 313 5.30 3.33 -10.22
CA TYR A 313 4.03 2.78 -10.71
C TYR A 313 4.06 2.44 -12.19
N GLY A 314 3.15 1.56 -12.60
CA GLY A 314 2.93 1.25 -14.02
C GLY A 314 2.32 2.41 -14.83
N SER A 315 1.59 3.32 -14.17
CA SER A 315 0.87 4.43 -14.79
C SER A 315 1.06 5.75 -14.03
N PRO A 316 1.21 6.90 -14.72
CA PRO A 316 1.21 8.22 -14.09
C PRO A 316 -0.09 8.55 -13.36
N ASN A 317 -1.21 7.94 -13.75
CA ASN A 317 -2.49 8.17 -13.06
C ASN A 317 -2.44 7.65 -11.62
N ASN A 318 -1.79 6.51 -11.38
CA ASN A 318 -1.66 5.94 -10.04
C ASN A 318 -0.88 6.87 -9.11
N VAL A 319 0.14 7.56 -9.62
CA VAL A 319 0.87 8.59 -8.87
C VAL A 319 -0.05 9.74 -8.48
N ALA A 320 -0.86 10.23 -9.42
CA ALA A 320 -1.80 11.32 -9.15
C ALA A 320 -2.86 10.92 -8.11
N LEU A 321 -3.44 9.73 -8.25
CA LEU A 321 -4.37 9.14 -7.28
C LEU A 321 -3.72 9.01 -5.90
N TYR A 322 -2.48 8.57 -5.82
CA TYR A 322 -1.79 8.48 -4.52
C TYR A 322 -1.53 9.87 -3.91
N PHE A 323 -1.06 10.84 -4.72
CA PHE A 323 -0.76 12.19 -4.24
C PHE A 323 -1.98 12.97 -3.76
N GLU A 324 -3.15 12.79 -4.37
CA GLU A 324 -4.36 13.51 -3.95
C GLU A 324 -4.84 13.12 -2.53
N ARG A 325 -4.40 11.96 -2.00
CA ARG A 325 -4.61 11.52 -0.61
C ARG A 325 -3.72 12.25 0.39
N ILE A 326 -2.64 12.88 -0.08
CA ILE A 326 -1.55 13.42 0.75
C ILE A 326 -1.47 14.94 0.62
N LEU A 327 -1.59 15.46 -0.61
CA LEU A 327 -1.46 16.88 -0.94
C LEU A 327 -2.37 17.77 -0.06
N PRO A 328 -3.65 17.44 0.18
CA PRO A 328 -4.52 18.23 1.05
C PRO A 328 -3.98 18.39 2.48
N PHE A 329 -3.39 17.34 3.04
CA PHE A 329 -2.77 17.41 4.37
C PHE A 329 -1.54 18.30 4.35
N THR A 330 -0.65 18.14 3.36
CA THR A 330 0.53 19.01 3.22
C THR A 330 0.14 20.48 3.13
N LEU A 331 -0.85 20.79 2.29
CA LEU A 331 -1.36 22.15 2.10
C LEU A 331 -1.98 22.69 3.39
N ALA A 332 -2.84 21.93 4.06
CA ALA A 332 -3.51 22.38 5.27
C ALA A 332 -2.53 22.71 6.41
N PHE A 333 -1.51 21.88 6.62
CA PHE A 333 -0.44 22.15 7.59
C PHE A 333 0.51 23.27 7.14
N ALA A 334 0.70 23.49 5.84
CA ALA A 334 1.44 24.66 5.35
C ALA A 334 0.71 25.98 5.64
N LEU A 335 -0.62 25.97 5.57
CA LEU A 335 -1.50 27.12 5.81
C LEU A 335 -1.71 27.43 7.29
N VAL A 336 -1.89 26.39 8.12
CA VAL A 336 -2.31 26.56 9.53
C VAL A 336 -1.28 26.06 10.54
N GLY A 337 -0.31 25.25 10.12
CA GLY A 337 0.73 24.75 11.00
C GLY A 337 1.68 25.85 11.49
N HIS A 338 2.54 25.50 12.45
CA HIS A 338 3.49 26.42 13.07
C HIS A 338 4.91 25.83 13.05
N GLY A 339 5.91 26.70 13.22
CA GLY A 339 7.32 26.31 13.36
C GLY A 339 7.88 25.52 12.17
N TRP A 340 8.72 24.52 12.47
CA TRP A 340 9.37 23.68 11.46
C TRP A 340 8.38 22.81 10.68
N ARG A 341 7.30 22.33 11.32
CA ARG A 341 6.29 21.49 10.65
C ARG A 341 5.60 22.23 9.51
N ARG A 342 5.28 23.51 9.70
CA ARG A 342 4.74 24.37 8.62
C ARG A 342 5.67 24.42 7.42
N ARG A 343 6.97 24.62 7.65
CA ARG A 343 7.99 24.70 6.58
C ARG A 343 8.19 23.36 5.89
N ALA A 344 8.25 22.27 6.64
CA ALA A 344 8.39 20.92 6.12
C ALA A 344 7.19 20.52 5.25
N TYR A 345 5.97 20.72 5.75
CA TYR A 345 4.74 20.42 5.01
C TYR A 345 4.56 21.36 3.81
N GLY A 346 4.93 22.64 3.92
CA GLY A 346 4.94 23.57 2.78
C GLY A 346 5.91 23.14 1.68
N SER A 347 7.12 22.70 2.05
CA SER A 347 8.08 22.13 1.10
C SER A 347 7.53 20.87 0.45
N ALA A 348 6.89 20.00 1.23
CA ALA A 348 6.23 18.80 0.71
C ALA A 348 5.10 19.12 -0.27
N THR A 349 4.28 20.16 -0.01
CA THR A 349 3.25 20.62 -0.95
C THR A 349 3.86 21.02 -2.29
N LEU A 350 5.00 21.73 -2.30
CA LEU A 350 5.66 22.14 -3.54
C LEU A 350 6.21 20.93 -4.31
N VAL A 351 6.86 19.99 -3.62
CA VAL A 351 7.44 18.78 -4.24
C VAL A 351 6.33 17.87 -4.79
N LEU A 352 5.30 17.58 -3.99
CA LEU A 352 4.14 16.79 -4.42
C LEU A 352 3.36 17.48 -5.53
N GLY A 353 3.20 18.80 -5.46
CA GLY A 353 2.54 19.60 -6.49
C GLY A 353 3.28 19.53 -7.81
N LEU A 354 4.59 19.76 -7.82
CA LEU A 354 5.42 19.67 -9.02
C LEU A 354 5.40 18.26 -9.62
N ALA A 355 5.64 17.24 -8.81
CA ALA A 355 5.61 15.85 -9.28
C ALA A 355 4.21 15.47 -9.81
N GLY A 356 3.15 15.92 -9.12
CA GLY A 356 1.75 15.76 -9.52
C GLY A 356 1.44 16.42 -10.87
N LEU A 357 1.95 17.63 -11.11
CA LEU A 357 1.83 18.31 -12.39
C LEU A 357 2.49 17.51 -13.53
N LEU A 358 3.70 16.99 -13.29
CA LEU A 358 4.46 16.20 -14.27
C LEU A 358 3.89 14.81 -14.54
N THR A 359 2.87 14.36 -13.78
CA THR A 359 2.14 13.13 -14.13
C THR A 359 1.32 13.31 -15.42
N PHE A 360 0.92 14.54 -15.74
CA PHE A 360 -0.05 14.86 -16.79
C PHE A 360 -1.29 13.94 -16.74
N SER A 361 -1.74 13.55 -15.55
CA SER A 361 -3.00 12.81 -15.37
C SER A 361 -4.17 13.76 -15.59
N LYS A 362 -5.01 13.53 -16.61
CA LYS A 362 -6.19 14.38 -16.87
C LYS A 362 -7.13 14.43 -15.66
N GLY A 363 -7.43 13.28 -15.06
CA GLY A 363 -8.28 13.19 -13.87
C GLY A 363 -7.65 13.89 -12.66
N GLY A 364 -6.33 13.78 -12.48
CA GLY A 364 -5.62 14.48 -11.41
C GLY A 364 -5.60 16.01 -11.60
N LEU A 365 -5.24 16.47 -12.81
CA LEU A 365 -5.08 17.89 -13.13
C LEU A 365 -6.40 18.66 -13.23
N LEU A 366 -7.46 18.02 -13.72
CA LEU A 366 -8.75 18.68 -13.95
C LEU A 366 -9.72 18.51 -12.79
N LEU A 367 -9.60 17.42 -12.02
CA LEU A 367 -10.55 17.10 -10.94
C LEU A 367 -9.83 16.94 -9.59
N GLY A 368 -8.96 15.94 -9.45
CA GLY A 368 -8.36 15.56 -8.16
C GLY A 368 -7.68 16.71 -7.43
N PHE A 369 -6.59 17.27 -8.00
CA PHE A 369 -5.82 18.34 -7.36
C PHE A 369 -6.60 19.66 -7.21
N PRO A 370 -7.34 20.16 -8.22
CA PRO A 370 -8.16 21.36 -8.04
C PRO A 370 -9.22 21.22 -6.95
N VAL A 371 -9.92 20.08 -6.88
CA VAL A 371 -10.93 19.84 -5.84
C VAL A 371 -10.27 19.72 -4.46
N ALA A 372 -9.15 19.00 -4.34
CA ALA A 372 -8.35 18.92 -3.11
C ALA A 372 -7.99 20.32 -2.57
N ILE A 373 -7.35 21.14 -3.41
CA ILE A 373 -6.87 22.48 -3.06
C ILE A 373 -8.06 23.40 -2.76
N GLY A 374 -9.08 23.38 -3.62
CA GLY A 374 -10.29 24.18 -3.50
C GLY A 374 -11.00 23.92 -2.18
N VAL A 375 -11.26 22.64 -1.83
CA VAL A 375 -11.94 22.29 -0.57
C VAL A 375 -11.12 22.71 0.65
N VAL A 376 -9.80 22.49 0.66
CA VAL A 376 -8.94 22.95 1.76
C VAL A 376 -9.02 24.47 1.93
N LEU A 377 -8.89 25.24 0.84
CA LEU A 377 -8.93 26.70 0.89
C LEU A 377 -10.31 27.23 1.30
N LEU A 378 -11.38 26.67 0.75
CA LEU A 378 -12.76 27.07 1.06
C LEU A 378 -13.09 26.82 2.54
N LEU A 379 -12.78 25.63 3.04
CA LEU A 379 -13.04 25.27 4.43
C LEU A 379 -12.13 26.05 5.40
N TRP A 380 -10.89 26.35 5.01
CA TRP A 380 -9.98 27.20 5.78
C TRP A 380 -10.50 28.64 5.89
N LEU A 381 -10.91 29.24 4.76
CA LEU A 381 -11.48 30.59 4.74
C LEU A 381 -12.78 30.66 5.53
N LYS A 382 -13.67 29.68 5.35
CA LYS A 382 -14.93 29.59 6.11
C LYS A 382 -14.67 29.41 7.61
N GLY A 383 -13.70 28.58 7.98
CA GLY A 383 -13.28 28.39 9.38
C GLY A 383 -12.73 29.66 10.04
N ARG A 384 -12.23 30.62 9.25
CA ARG A 384 -11.82 31.96 9.70
C ARG A 384 -12.93 33.02 9.62
N GLY A 385 -14.17 32.64 9.31
CA GLY A 385 -15.29 33.57 9.16
C GLY A 385 -15.19 34.46 7.92
N ARG A 386 -14.32 34.13 6.94
CA ARG A 386 -14.16 34.92 5.71
C ARG A 386 -15.20 34.53 4.66
N ARG A 387 -15.60 35.50 3.83
CA ARG A 387 -16.51 35.27 2.69
C ARG A 387 -15.81 34.41 1.63
N VAL A 388 -16.41 33.29 1.28
CA VAL A 388 -15.84 32.31 0.32
C VAL A 388 -16.27 32.55 -1.13
N TRP A 389 -17.39 33.23 -1.35
CA TRP A 389 -17.96 33.44 -2.70
C TRP A 389 -17.02 34.11 -3.71
N PRO A 390 -16.15 35.08 -3.35
CA PRO A 390 -15.24 35.69 -4.34
C PRO A 390 -14.23 34.68 -4.88
N TRP A 391 -13.82 33.73 -4.06
CA TRP A 391 -12.85 32.70 -4.43
C TRP A 391 -13.49 31.58 -5.26
N LEU A 392 -14.78 31.28 -5.01
CA LEU A 392 -15.56 30.39 -5.87
C LEU A 392 -15.72 31.00 -7.27
N LEU A 393 -16.05 32.29 -7.35
CA LEU A 393 -16.11 33.00 -8.63
C LEU A 393 -14.75 33.08 -9.30
N ALA A 394 -13.68 33.38 -8.54
CA ALA A 394 -12.32 33.38 -9.09
C ALA A 394 -11.95 32.00 -9.65
N GLY A 395 -12.26 30.90 -8.96
CA GLY A 395 -12.05 29.56 -9.48
C GLY A 395 -12.87 29.26 -10.74
N LEU A 396 -14.12 29.70 -10.77
CA LEU A 396 -15.02 29.54 -11.92
C LEU A 396 -14.54 30.32 -13.16
N VAL A 397 -13.82 31.44 -12.98
CA VAL A 397 -13.28 32.24 -14.08
C VAL A 397 -11.86 31.80 -14.45
N VAL A 398 -10.97 31.69 -13.46
CA VAL A 398 -9.54 31.38 -13.65
C VAL A 398 -9.34 29.95 -14.14
N GLY A 399 -10.15 28.99 -13.69
CA GLY A 399 -10.04 27.59 -14.12
C GLY A 399 -10.25 27.44 -15.64
N PRO A 400 -11.40 27.85 -16.19
CA PRO A 400 -11.64 27.85 -17.63
C PRO A 400 -10.68 28.74 -18.41
N ALA A 401 -10.35 29.95 -17.91
CA ALA A 401 -9.39 30.82 -18.59
C ALA A 401 -7.99 30.17 -18.68
N GLY A 402 -7.52 29.54 -17.60
CA GLY A 402 -6.27 28.79 -17.60
C GLY A 402 -6.30 27.61 -18.56
N LEU A 403 -7.42 26.88 -18.62
CA LEU A 403 -7.61 25.79 -19.59
C LEU A 403 -7.57 26.31 -21.03
N LEU A 404 -8.21 27.44 -21.33
CA LEU A 404 -8.18 28.07 -22.65
C LEU A 404 -6.75 28.45 -23.05
N VAL A 405 -5.96 29.03 -22.13
CA VAL A 405 -4.55 29.35 -22.37
C VAL A 405 -3.74 28.08 -22.63
N VAL A 406 -3.95 27.03 -21.85
CA VAL A 406 -3.22 25.77 -22.02
C VAL A 406 -3.58 25.08 -23.33
N GLN A 407 -4.83 25.20 -23.79
CA GLN A 407 -5.25 24.71 -25.11
C GLN A 407 -4.58 25.45 -26.28
N GLN A 408 -4.02 26.65 -26.07
CA GLN A 408 -3.23 27.35 -27.09
C GLN A 408 -1.81 26.78 -27.23
N ILE A 409 -1.35 25.94 -26.29
CA ILE A 409 -0.02 25.34 -26.32
C ILE A 409 -0.12 24.01 -27.06
N PRO A 410 0.42 23.85 -28.30
CA PRO A 410 0.20 22.65 -29.11
C PRO A 410 0.65 21.35 -28.44
N ALA A 411 1.71 21.42 -27.62
CA ALA A 411 2.18 20.27 -26.84
C ALA A 411 1.18 19.80 -25.76
N LEU A 412 0.34 20.71 -25.25
CA LEU A 412 -0.61 20.45 -24.15
C LEU A 412 -2.06 20.34 -24.63
N SER A 413 -2.40 20.93 -25.78
CA SER A 413 -3.78 21.04 -26.29
C SER A 413 -4.43 19.70 -26.55
N GLY A 414 -3.77 18.79 -27.26
CA GLY A 414 -4.27 17.43 -27.50
C GLY A 414 -4.42 16.60 -26.21
N ARG A 415 -3.81 17.03 -25.10
CA ARG A 415 -3.77 16.28 -23.83
C ARG A 415 -4.70 16.78 -22.77
N LEU A 416 -5.02 18.06 -22.79
CA LEU A 416 -6.11 18.60 -22.00
C LEU A 416 -7.38 18.74 -22.84
N ASP A 417 -7.42 18.08 -24.00
CA ASP A 417 -8.65 17.84 -24.72
C ASP A 417 -9.55 16.93 -23.87
N ILE A 418 -10.64 17.54 -23.41
CA ILE A 418 -11.70 16.94 -22.61
C ILE A 418 -12.66 16.14 -23.49
N LEU A 419 -12.75 16.48 -24.78
CA LEU A 419 -13.66 15.87 -25.76
C LEU A 419 -12.95 14.92 -26.72
N GLY A 420 -11.64 14.73 -26.57
CA GLY A 420 -10.85 13.86 -27.42
C GLY A 420 -11.08 12.37 -27.21
N VAL A 421 -10.35 11.58 -27.97
CA VAL A 421 -10.43 10.10 -28.09
C VAL A 421 -10.50 9.38 -26.74
N THR A 422 -9.79 9.83 -25.71
CA THR A 422 -9.83 9.22 -24.36
C THR A 422 -11.22 9.26 -23.72
N SER A 423 -12.01 10.31 -23.98
CA SER A 423 -13.37 10.47 -23.45
C SER A 423 -14.35 9.56 -24.19
N ASP A 424 -14.19 9.38 -25.49
CA ASP A 424 -14.97 8.42 -26.28
C ASP A 424 -14.73 6.97 -25.85
N PHE A 425 -13.48 6.62 -25.50
CA PHE A 425 -13.16 5.32 -24.91
C PHE A 425 -13.89 5.09 -23.59
N ARG A 426 -13.96 6.10 -22.72
CA ARG A 426 -14.63 6.01 -21.42
C ARG A 426 -16.13 5.79 -21.56
N VAL A 427 -16.77 6.47 -22.51
CA VAL A 427 -18.20 6.26 -22.78
C VAL A 427 -18.46 4.82 -23.20
N ASN A 428 -17.66 4.26 -24.11
CA ASN A 428 -17.78 2.87 -24.52
C ASN A 428 -17.48 1.88 -23.38
N LEU A 429 -16.46 2.16 -22.56
CA LEU A 429 -16.13 1.36 -21.39
C LEU A 429 -17.26 1.36 -20.34
N TRP A 430 -17.87 2.53 -20.10
CA TRP A 430 -19.02 2.66 -19.21
C TRP A 430 -20.23 1.92 -19.76
N GLN A 431 -20.48 2.00 -21.07
CA GLN A 431 -21.54 1.22 -21.71
C GLN A 431 -21.31 -0.29 -21.57
N ALA A 432 -20.06 -0.76 -21.78
CA ALA A 432 -19.69 -2.16 -21.54
C ALA A 432 -19.92 -2.58 -20.07
N SER A 433 -19.57 -1.69 -19.14
CA SER A 433 -19.77 -1.92 -17.70
C SER A 433 -21.25 -1.96 -17.32
N LEU A 434 -22.09 -1.11 -17.92
CA LEU A 434 -23.54 -1.17 -17.75
C LEU A 434 -24.12 -2.46 -18.32
N ASN A 435 -23.59 -2.97 -19.44
CA ASN A 435 -23.97 -4.27 -19.98
C ASN A 435 -23.59 -5.41 -19.03
N MET A 436 -22.40 -5.37 -18.42
CA MET A 436 -22.00 -6.31 -17.36
C MET A 436 -22.97 -6.27 -16.18
N ILE A 437 -23.33 -5.07 -15.71
CA ILE A 437 -24.25 -4.87 -14.58
C ILE A 437 -25.65 -5.40 -14.89
N ARG A 438 -26.15 -5.19 -16.12
CA ARG A 438 -27.46 -5.69 -16.55
C ARG A 438 -27.55 -7.22 -16.44
N GLU A 439 -26.46 -7.91 -16.74
CA GLU A 439 -26.40 -9.38 -16.66
C GLU A 439 -26.02 -9.90 -15.26
N ASN A 440 -25.22 -9.14 -14.49
CA ASN A 440 -24.74 -9.52 -13.17
C ASN A 440 -25.08 -8.48 -12.08
N PRO A 441 -26.36 -8.13 -11.87
CA PRO A 441 -26.73 -6.97 -11.05
C PRO A 441 -26.47 -7.16 -9.55
N TRP A 442 -26.55 -8.39 -9.05
CA TRP A 442 -26.57 -8.68 -7.61
C TRP A 442 -25.18 -8.79 -6.99
N TRP A 443 -24.27 -9.50 -7.67
CA TRP A 443 -22.92 -9.83 -7.17
C TRP A 443 -21.78 -9.30 -8.05
N GLY A 444 -22.11 -8.71 -9.20
CA GLY A 444 -21.10 -8.33 -10.19
C GLY A 444 -20.45 -9.56 -10.83
N VAL A 445 -19.40 -9.31 -11.60
CA VAL A 445 -18.56 -10.37 -12.20
C VAL A 445 -17.52 -10.91 -11.21
N GLY A 446 -17.38 -10.28 -10.04
CA GLY A 446 -16.45 -10.65 -8.98
C GLY A 446 -15.17 -9.79 -8.95
N LEU A 447 -14.48 -9.88 -7.81
CA LEU A 447 -13.18 -9.21 -7.59
C LEU A 447 -12.15 -9.68 -8.63
N ASP A 448 -11.41 -8.73 -9.20
CA ASP A 448 -10.40 -8.90 -10.25
C ASP A 448 -10.87 -9.64 -11.53
N ASN A 449 -12.19 -9.77 -11.73
CA ASN A 449 -12.76 -10.46 -12.89
C ASN A 449 -13.11 -9.51 -14.06
N PHE A 450 -13.12 -8.19 -13.82
CA PHE A 450 -13.51 -7.18 -14.82
C PHE A 450 -12.71 -7.32 -16.12
N LEU A 451 -11.39 -7.48 -16.06
CA LEU A 451 -10.53 -7.63 -17.23
C LEU A 451 -10.98 -8.79 -18.14
N TYR A 452 -11.25 -9.95 -17.53
CA TYR A 452 -11.61 -11.17 -18.24
C TYR A 452 -13.01 -11.05 -18.86
N ALA A 453 -13.97 -10.52 -18.10
CA ALA A 453 -15.32 -10.27 -18.58
C ALA A 453 -15.31 -9.24 -19.72
N TYR A 454 -14.62 -8.12 -19.53
CA TYR A 454 -14.51 -7.04 -20.52
C TYR A 454 -13.97 -7.58 -21.84
N ARG A 455 -12.77 -8.17 -21.80
CA ARG A 455 -12.10 -8.68 -22.99
C ARG A 455 -12.83 -9.85 -23.65
N GLY A 456 -13.42 -10.73 -22.86
CA GLY A 456 -14.03 -11.98 -23.35
C GLY A 456 -15.42 -11.79 -23.94
N ARG A 457 -16.20 -10.82 -23.44
CA ARG A 457 -17.64 -10.73 -23.78
C ARG A 457 -18.16 -9.31 -24.00
N TYR A 458 -17.72 -8.33 -23.21
CA TYR A 458 -18.39 -7.02 -23.16
C TYR A 458 -17.68 -5.90 -23.92
N ILE A 459 -16.48 -6.14 -24.44
CA ILE A 459 -15.73 -5.15 -25.21
C ILE A 459 -16.52 -4.77 -26.47
N LEU A 460 -16.76 -3.47 -26.63
CA LEU A 460 -17.44 -2.92 -27.79
C LEU A 460 -16.46 -2.78 -28.96
N GLN A 461 -16.95 -2.91 -30.19
CA GLN A 461 -16.12 -2.77 -31.39
C GLN A 461 -15.39 -1.43 -31.43
N ALA A 462 -16.02 -0.34 -30.98
CA ALA A 462 -15.40 0.99 -30.89
C ALA A 462 -14.29 1.08 -29.83
N ALA A 463 -14.24 0.17 -28.86
CA ALA A 463 -13.28 0.15 -27.76
C ALA A 463 -12.21 -0.94 -27.88
N TRP A 464 -12.15 -1.67 -29.01
CA TRP A 464 -11.27 -2.84 -29.18
C TRP A 464 -9.77 -2.53 -29.03
N GLN A 465 -9.38 -1.26 -29.20
CA GLN A 465 -7.99 -0.78 -29.18
C GLN A 465 -7.37 -0.84 -27.77
N GLU A 466 -8.19 -0.87 -26.71
CA GLU A 466 -7.75 -0.99 -25.31
C GLU A 466 -8.32 -2.26 -24.64
N PRO A 467 -7.99 -3.48 -25.11
CA PRO A 467 -8.63 -4.70 -24.63
C PRO A 467 -8.17 -5.15 -23.24
N ASN A 468 -7.17 -4.48 -22.66
CA ASN A 468 -6.53 -4.88 -21.40
C ASN A 468 -6.95 -3.99 -20.21
N LEU A 469 -8.08 -3.31 -20.32
CA LEU A 469 -8.65 -2.52 -19.22
C LEU A 469 -9.19 -3.45 -18.13
N ASN A 470 -8.77 -3.20 -16.89
CA ASN A 470 -9.09 -4.04 -15.73
C ASN A 470 -10.09 -3.42 -14.76
N HIS A 471 -10.62 -2.24 -15.08
CA HIS A 471 -11.65 -1.55 -14.29
C HIS A 471 -12.37 -0.50 -15.17
N PRO A 472 -13.54 0.01 -14.75
CA PRO A 472 -14.38 0.88 -15.59
C PRO A 472 -14.03 2.37 -15.54
N HIS A 473 -12.97 2.77 -14.84
CA HIS A 473 -12.62 4.17 -14.56
C HIS A 473 -13.78 5.04 -14.05
N ASN A 474 -14.63 4.47 -13.18
CA ASN A 474 -15.67 5.18 -12.46
C ASN A 474 -15.99 4.40 -11.20
N ILE A 475 -15.89 5.05 -10.03
CA ILE A 475 -16.02 4.41 -8.73
C ILE A 475 -17.34 3.65 -8.56
N ILE A 476 -18.47 4.19 -9.04
CA ILE A 476 -19.78 3.55 -8.89
C ILE A 476 -19.82 2.27 -9.71
N LEU A 477 -19.38 2.36 -10.97
CA LEU A 477 -19.29 1.20 -11.86
C LEU A 477 -18.28 0.17 -11.34
N ASP A 478 -17.18 0.61 -10.73
CA ASP A 478 -16.13 -0.27 -10.20
C ASP A 478 -16.66 -1.12 -9.04
N TYR A 479 -17.33 -0.50 -8.06
CA TYR A 479 -18.00 -1.25 -6.99
C TYR A 479 -19.09 -2.19 -7.52
N TRP A 480 -19.94 -1.72 -8.43
CA TRP A 480 -21.06 -2.52 -8.91
C TRP A 480 -20.59 -3.70 -9.78
N THR A 481 -19.66 -3.48 -10.72
CA THR A 481 -19.16 -4.55 -11.56
C THR A 481 -18.36 -5.59 -10.77
N ARG A 482 -17.64 -5.21 -9.70
CA ARG A 482 -16.87 -6.18 -8.89
C ARG A 482 -17.70 -6.92 -7.84
N LEU A 483 -18.65 -6.25 -7.21
CA LEU A 483 -19.32 -6.75 -5.99
C LEU A 483 -20.86 -6.69 -6.06
N GLY A 484 -21.41 -6.22 -7.18
CA GLY A 484 -22.85 -6.08 -7.38
C GLY A 484 -23.48 -4.95 -6.59
N ILE A 485 -24.82 -4.88 -6.58
CA ILE A 485 -25.56 -3.85 -5.86
C ILE A 485 -25.31 -3.89 -4.36
N PHE A 486 -25.12 -5.07 -3.77
CA PHE A 486 -24.80 -5.19 -2.34
C PHE A 486 -23.42 -4.59 -2.03
N GLY A 487 -22.44 -4.85 -2.90
CA GLY A 487 -21.12 -4.25 -2.81
C GLY A 487 -21.13 -2.74 -2.97
N LEU A 488 -21.91 -2.23 -3.94
CA LEU A 488 -22.10 -0.80 -4.12
C LEU A 488 -22.71 -0.15 -2.87
N LEU A 489 -23.79 -0.70 -2.32
CA LEU A 489 -24.46 -0.11 -1.15
C LEU A 489 -23.56 -0.12 0.09
N SER A 490 -22.86 -1.22 0.35
CA SER A 490 -21.92 -1.30 1.48
C SER A 490 -20.68 -0.43 1.28
N GLY A 491 -20.17 -0.33 0.04
CA GLY A 491 -19.13 0.63 -0.33
C GLY A 491 -19.57 2.08 -0.11
N LEU A 492 -20.74 2.47 -0.62
CA LEU A 492 -21.30 3.82 -0.42
C LEU A 492 -21.49 4.13 1.07
N TRP A 493 -21.88 3.15 1.89
CA TRP A 493 -21.93 3.33 3.34
C TRP A 493 -20.53 3.61 3.92
N LEU A 494 -19.50 2.86 3.53
CA LEU A 494 -18.11 3.16 3.94
C LEU A 494 -17.68 4.58 3.55
N TRP A 495 -17.94 4.99 2.31
CA TRP A 495 -17.65 6.35 1.84
C TRP A 495 -18.39 7.41 2.66
N ALA A 496 -19.67 7.17 2.97
CA ALA A 496 -20.47 8.07 3.79
C ALA A 496 -19.94 8.18 5.23
N GLU A 497 -19.40 7.11 5.82
CA GLU A 497 -18.80 7.15 7.14
C GLU A 497 -17.49 7.97 7.15
N LEU A 498 -16.63 7.82 6.14
CA LEU A 498 -15.42 8.62 6.02
C LEU A 498 -15.75 10.11 5.78
N ALA A 499 -16.61 10.42 4.81
CA ALA A 499 -17.03 11.78 4.49
C ALA A 499 -17.77 12.44 5.65
N GLY A 500 -18.68 11.72 6.29
CA GLY A 500 -19.41 12.19 7.47
C GLY A 500 -18.49 12.47 8.65
N THR A 501 -17.44 11.66 8.85
CA THR A 501 -16.45 11.90 9.91
C THR A 501 -15.57 13.11 9.59
N ALA A 502 -15.13 13.26 8.34
CA ALA A 502 -14.39 14.44 7.89
C ALA A 502 -15.19 15.73 8.12
N TRP A 503 -16.48 15.72 7.77
CA TRP A 503 -17.37 16.86 7.97
C TRP A 503 -17.57 17.19 9.44
N ARG A 504 -17.86 16.20 10.29
CA ARG A 504 -18.02 16.39 11.74
C ARG A 504 -16.76 16.97 12.37
N ARG A 505 -15.58 16.45 11.99
CA ARG A 505 -14.28 16.94 12.46
C ARG A 505 -14.03 18.38 12.10
N TRP A 506 -14.27 18.75 10.84
CA TRP A 506 -14.15 20.15 10.43
C TRP A 506 -15.14 21.03 11.18
N ARG A 507 -16.41 20.61 11.37
CA ARG A 507 -17.37 21.41 12.16
C ARG A 507 -16.95 21.60 13.61
N ALA A 508 -16.35 20.58 14.23
CA ALA A 508 -15.84 20.67 15.60
C ALA A 508 -14.59 21.54 15.69
N THR A 509 -13.71 21.48 14.67
CA THR A 509 -12.43 22.19 14.64
C THR A 509 -12.16 22.83 13.26
N PRO A 510 -12.86 23.92 12.88
CA PRO A 510 -12.89 24.44 11.50
C PRO A 510 -11.57 24.92 10.92
N ALA A 511 -10.57 25.16 11.77
CA ALA A 511 -9.22 25.57 11.38
C ALA A 511 -8.16 24.50 11.64
N HIS A 512 -8.52 23.30 12.12
CA HIS A 512 -7.51 22.28 12.42
C HIS A 512 -6.95 21.68 11.12
N PRO A 513 -5.61 21.65 10.92
CA PRO A 513 -5.01 21.27 9.64
C PRO A 513 -5.34 19.83 9.23
N PHE A 514 -5.46 18.90 10.19
CA PHE A 514 -5.89 17.53 9.89
C PHE A 514 -7.33 17.48 9.37
N ALA A 515 -8.26 18.25 9.93
CA ALA A 515 -9.66 18.24 9.52
C ALA A 515 -9.83 18.81 8.10
N LEU A 516 -9.09 19.88 7.80
CA LEU A 516 -9.03 20.48 6.46
C LEU A 516 -8.43 19.50 5.44
N GLY A 517 -7.28 18.89 5.77
CA GLY A 517 -6.61 17.91 4.92
C GLY A 517 -7.49 16.68 4.66
N LEU A 518 -8.16 16.15 5.67
CA LEU A 518 -9.06 15.01 5.54
C LEU A 518 -10.25 15.33 4.62
N ALA A 519 -10.87 16.50 4.78
CA ALA A 519 -11.97 16.93 3.91
C ALA A 519 -11.51 17.10 2.45
N GLY A 520 -10.35 17.70 2.22
CA GLY A 520 -9.77 17.85 0.88
C GLY A 520 -9.41 16.50 0.24
N ALA A 521 -8.85 15.56 1.02
CA ALA A 521 -8.51 14.22 0.53
C ALA A 521 -9.77 13.45 0.13
N VAL A 522 -10.81 13.42 0.98
CA VAL A 522 -12.07 12.76 0.65
C VAL A 522 -12.72 13.36 -0.60
N ALA A 523 -12.72 14.68 -0.73
CA ALA A 523 -13.29 15.35 -1.90
C ALA A 523 -12.52 15.01 -3.18
N ALA A 524 -11.18 15.00 -3.14
CA ALA A 524 -10.36 14.62 -4.29
C ALA A 524 -10.53 13.15 -4.69
N MET A 525 -10.54 12.25 -3.70
CA MET A 525 -10.79 10.81 -3.91
C MET A 525 -12.13 10.57 -4.61
N LEU A 526 -13.18 11.31 -4.24
CA LEU A 526 -14.48 11.21 -4.91
C LEU A 526 -14.45 11.83 -6.31
N ALA A 527 -13.88 13.04 -6.46
CA ALA A 527 -13.87 13.76 -7.73
C ALA A 527 -13.07 13.03 -8.82
N HIS A 528 -11.84 12.61 -8.52
CA HIS A 528 -11.04 11.83 -9.46
C HIS A 528 -11.62 10.42 -9.64
N GLY A 529 -12.17 9.82 -8.58
CA GLY A 529 -12.84 8.52 -8.64
C GLY A 529 -14.05 8.46 -9.58
N LEU A 530 -14.69 9.58 -9.93
CA LEU A 530 -15.74 9.59 -10.96
C LEU A 530 -15.21 9.30 -12.37
N VAL A 531 -13.90 9.49 -12.58
CA VAL A 531 -13.22 9.30 -13.87
C VAL A 531 -11.98 8.40 -13.74
N ASP A 532 -11.79 7.70 -12.64
CA ASP A 532 -10.72 6.71 -12.51
C ASP A 532 -11.02 5.78 -11.32
N GLN A 533 -10.07 4.92 -10.97
CA GLN A 533 -10.15 4.11 -9.77
C GLN A 533 -9.97 4.95 -8.50
N SER A 534 -10.67 4.61 -7.41
CA SER A 534 -10.49 5.30 -6.12
C SER A 534 -10.34 4.38 -4.91
N TYR A 535 -10.75 3.11 -5.03
CA TYR A 535 -10.66 2.16 -3.91
C TYR A 535 -9.87 0.89 -4.26
N PHE A 536 -10.15 0.23 -5.39
CA PHE A 536 -9.68 -1.13 -5.65
C PHE A 536 -8.20 -1.26 -6.11
N LEU A 537 -7.29 -0.57 -5.42
CA LEU A 537 -5.84 -0.78 -5.46
C LEU A 537 -5.33 -0.86 -4.03
N VAL A 538 -4.26 -1.64 -3.81
CA VAL A 538 -3.72 -1.93 -2.48
C VAL A 538 -3.40 -0.65 -1.69
N ASP A 539 -2.72 0.30 -2.32
CA ASP A 539 -2.34 1.57 -1.70
C ASP A 539 -3.53 2.52 -1.50
N LEU A 540 -4.49 2.54 -2.43
CA LEU A 540 -5.68 3.38 -2.33
C LEU A 540 -6.65 2.87 -1.25
N ALA A 541 -6.91 1.57 -1.19
CA ALA A 541 -7.71 0.94 -0.13
C ALA A 541 -7.03 1.06 1.23
N GLY A 542 -5.71 0.82 1.28
CA GLY A 542 -4.90 0.98 2.48
C GLY A 542 -4.94 2.42 3.01
N ALA A 543 -4.77 3.41 2.13
CA ALA A 543 -4.89 4.83 2.48
C ALA A 543 -6.31 5.17 2.96
N PHE A 544 -7.36 4.68 2.29
CA PHE A 544 -8.75 4.89 2.71
C PHE A 544 -8.97 4.38 4.14
N CYS A 545 -8.57 3.15 4.45
CA CYS A 545 -8.80 2.54 5.75
C CYS A 545 -7.93 3.17 6.84
N LEU A 546 -6.71 3.61 6.50
CA LEU A 546 -5.85 4.40 7.38
C LEU A 546 -6.49 5.74 7.73
N LEU A 547 -7.04 6.47 6.74
CA LEU A 547 -7.74 7.73 6.97
C LEU A 547 -9.02 7.54 7.78
N LEU A 548 -9.79 6.47 7.54
CA LEU A 548 -10.95 6.11 8.35
C LEU A 548 -10.56 5.81 9.81
N GLY A 549 -9.45 5.08 10.02
CA GLY A 549 -8.87 4.81 11.33
C GLY A 549 -8.47 6.08 12.08
N LEU A 550 -7.65 6.93 11.42
CA LEU A 550 -7.21 8.20 11.98
C LEU A 550 -8.39 9.11 12.34
N ALA A 551 -9.38 9.23 11.44
CA ALA A 551 -10.56 10.05 11.62
C ALA A 551 -11.48 9.53 12.75
N SER A 552 -11.56 8.22 12.97
CA SER A 552 -12.42 7.63 13.98
C SER A 552 -11.81 7.60 15.39
N SER A 553 -10.50 7.75 15.54
CA SER A 553 -9.79 7.57 16.81
C SER A 553 -10.00 8.65 17.88
N GLU A 554 -10.81 9.69 17.64
CA GLU A 554 -11.20 10.69 18.63
C GLU A 554 -12.66 10.46 19.04
N ASN A 555 -12.84 10.03 20.29
CA ASN A 555 -14.05 10.20 21.09
C ASN A 555 -13.71 9.87 22.55
#